data_AF-A0A352MXQ2-F1
#
_entry.id   AF-A0A352MXQ2-F1
#
_cell.length_a   1.000
_cell.length_b   1.000
_cell.length_c   1.000
_cell.angle_alpha   90.00
_cell.angle_beta   90.00
_cell.angle_gamma   90.00
#
_symmetry.space_group_name_H-M   'P 1'
#
loop_
_entity.id
_entity.type
_entity.pdbx_description
1 polymer ?
#
loop_
_entity_poly.entity_id
_entity_poly.type
_entity_poly.pdbx_seq_one_letter_code
_entity_poly.pdbx_strand_id
1 'polypeptide(L)' 'MSIEKQKLYNEIETLPDELISQVINFMEFLKFSNMNIDGPERIIIKSKTDLKEKLQKGLDDINENKVYSLDEVFEKIDKI' A
#
# COMPACT_ATOMS: atom_id res chain seq x y z
N MET A 1 34.50 4.57 2.86
CA MET A 1 33.34 3.77 3.33
C MET A 1 33.52 3.58 4.84
N SER A 2 32.52 3.83 5.69
CA SER A 2 32.63 3.54 7.14
C SER A 2 32.70 2.01 7.36
N ILE A 3 33.37 1.58 8.44
CA ILE A 3 33.44 0.18 8.87
C ILE A 3 32.03 -0.41 9.05
N GLU A 4 31.12 0.39 9.61
CA GLU A 4 29.71 0.00 9.82
C GLU A 4 28.99 -0.22 8.49
N LYS A 5 29.26 0.65 7.51
CA LYS A 5 28.67 0.55 6.18
C LYS A 5 29.20 -0.68 5.43
N GLN A 6 30.48 -1.02 5.58
CA GLN A 6 31.04 -2.26 5.02
C GLN A 6 30.45 -3.52 5.65
N LYS A 7 30.31 -3.57 6.98
CA LYS A 7 29.67 -4.70 7.65
C LYS A 7 28.25 -4.93 7.15
N LEU A 8 27.47 -3.85 7.03
CA LEU A 8 26.10 -3.94 6.53
C LEU A 8 26.02 -4.49 5.10
N TYR A 9 26.90 -4.05 4.19
CA TYR A 9 26.92 -4.61 2.83
C TYR A 9 27.25 -6.10 2.81
N ASN A 10 28.25 -6.52 3.58
CA ASN A 10 28.63 -7.92 3.66
C ASN A 10 27.48 -8.78 4.23
N GLU A 11 26.79 -8.29 5.26
CA GLU A 11 25.61 -8.98 5.81
C GLU A 11 24.51 -9.13 4.76
N ILE A 12 24.23 -8.06 3.99
CA ILE A 12 23.24 -8.10 2.91
C ILE A 12 23.62 -9.08 1.81
N GLU A 13 24.89 -9.13 1.39
CA GLU A 13 25.36 -10.07 0.36
C GLU A 13 25.29 -11.54 0.82
N THR A 14 25.37 -11.79 2.12
CA THR A 14 25.29 -13.15 2.68
C THR A 14 23.87 -13.60 3.02
N LEU A 15 22.85 -12.75 2.84
CA LEU A 15 21.47 -13.10 3.12
C LEU A 15 20.93 -14.12 2.10
N PRO A 16 20.20 -15.15 2.56
CA PRO A 16 19.41 -16.01 1.68
C PRO A 16 18.38 -15.23 0.86
N ASP A 17 18.17 -15.64 -0.40
CA ASP A 17 17.24 -14.96 -1.35
C ASP A 17 15.83 -14.78 -0.78
N GLU A 18 15.31 -15.77 -0.05
CA GLU A 18 13.99 -15.69 0.60
C GLU A 18 13.91 -14.56 1.63
N LEU A 19 14.98 -14.33 2.39
CA LEU A 19 15.06 -13.23 3.35
C LEU A 19 15.28 -11.89 2.65
N ILE A 20 16.03 -11.85 1.55
CA ILE A 20 16.17 -10.65 0.71
C ILE A 20 14.79 -10.20 0.22
N SER A 21 13.96 -11.12 -0.27
CA SER A 21 12.60 -10.81 -0.71
C SER A 21 11.73 -10.26 0.43
N GLN A 22 11.81 -10.83 1.63
CA GLN A 22 11.09 -10.32 2.80
C GLN A 22 11.53 -8.89 3.19
N VAL A 23 12.83 -8.62 3.15
CA VAL A 23 13.38 -7.27 3.43
C VAL A 23 12.92 -6.27 2.37
N ILE A 24 12.90 -6.64 1.09
CA ILE A 24 12.37 -5.79 0.00
C ILE A 24 10.89 -5.47 0.22
N ASN A 25 10.06 -6.48 0.51
CA ASN A 25 8.63 -6.29 0.77
C ASN A 25 8.39 -5.36 1.97
N PHE A 26 9.18 -5.51 3.04
CA PHE A 26 9.09 -4.63 4.19
C PHE A 26 9.52 -3.19 3.86
N MET A 27 10.57 -3.01 3.06
CA MET A 27 10.97 -1.67 2.58
C MET A 27 9.89 -1.01 1.72
N GLU A 28 9.20 -1.76 0.85
CA GLU A 28 8.06 -1.25 0.08
C GLU A 28 6.88 -0.87 0.97
N PHE A 29 6.54 -1.72 1.95
CA PHE A 29 5.52 -1.40 2.94
C PHE A 29 5.84 -0.12 3.70
N LEU A 30 7.09 0.07 4.14
CA LEU A 30 7.53 1.29 4.81
C LEU A 30 7.48 2.50 3.87
N LYS A 31 7.88 2.37 2.60
CA LYS A 31 7.72 3.44 1.61
C LYS A 31 6.26 3.84 1.44
N PHE A 32 5.36 2.87 1.32
CA PHE A 32 3.92 3.11 1.20
C PHE A 32 3.33 3.75 2.45
N SER A 33 3.75 3.28 3.63
CA SER A 33 3.28 3.78 4.93
C SER A 33 3.82 5.18 5.26
N ASN A 34 5.00 5.53 4.74
CA ASN A 34 5.63 6.85 4.91
C ASN A 34 5.34 7.83 3.76
N MET A 35 4.69 7.38 2.68
CA MET A 35 4.10 8.32 1.74
C MET A 35 3.03 9.10 2.50
N ASN A 36 3.23 10.42 2.66
CA ASN A 36 2.13 11.30 3.02
C ASN A 36 1.13 11.22 1.88
N ILE A 37 0.15 10.34 2.02
CA ILE A 37 -0.91 10.16 1.04
C ILE A 37 -1.77 11.42 1.14
N ASP A 38 -1.47 12.45 0.35
CA ASP A 38 -2.39 13.58 0.08
C ASP A 38 -3.54 13.11 -0.85
N GLY A 39 -4.09 11.95 -0.51
CA GLY A 39 -5.20 11.32 -1.22
C GLY A 39 -6.53 11.77 -0.64
N PRO A 40 -7.64 11.57 -1.36
CA PRO A 40 -8.96 11.66 -0.78
C PRO A 40 -9.06 10.86 0.53
N GLU A 41 -9.63 11.46 1.59
CA GLU A 41 -9.84 10.85 2.91
C GLU A 41 -10.45 9.45 2.86
N ARG A 42 -11.27 9.18 1.82
CA ARG A 42 -11.88 7.89 1.54
C ARG A 42 -10.89 6.76 1.27
N ILE A 43 -9.67 7.06 0.82
CA ILE A 43 -8.64 6.07 0.45
C ILE A 43 -7.39 6.14 1.33
N ILE A 44 -7.18 7.21 2.09
CA ILE A 44 -6.10 7.25 3.08
C ILE A 44 -6.42 6.30 4.23
N ILE A 45 -5.52 5.38 4.57
CA ILE A 45 -5.68 4.51 5.75
C ILE A 45 -4.97 5.16 6.95
N LYS A 46 -5.73 5.52 7.98
CA LYS A 46 -5.20 6.24 9.16
C LYS A 46 -4.88 5.33 10.35
N SER A 47 -5.50 4.16 10.40
CA SER A 47 -5.29 3.18 11.48
C SER A 47 -5.74 1.78 11.07
N LYS A 48 -5.38 0.77 11.88
CA LYS A 48 -5.85 -0.61 11.68
C LYS A 48 -7.37 -0.74 11.77
N THR A 49 -8.03 0.08 12.59
CA THR A 49 -9.50 0.11 12.71
C THR A 49 -10.13 0.73 11.47
N ASP A 50 -9.59 1.86 11.01
CA ASP A 50 -10.02 2.57 9.79
C ASP A 50 -9.89 1.67 8.54
N LEU A 51 -8.82 0.87 8.45
CA LEU A 51 -8.68 -0.15 7.41
C LEU A 51 -9.83 -1.17 7.43
N LYS A 52 -10.14 -1.72 8.61
CA LYS A 52 -11.22 -2.72 8.76
C LYS A 52 -12.58 -2.13 8.37
N GLU A 53 -12.87 -0.91 8.80
CA GLU A 53 -14.14 -0.23 8.49
C GLU A 53 -14.27 0.06 6.98
N LYS A 54 -13.20 0.54 6.34
CA LYS A 54 -13.18 0.80 4.89
C LYS A 54 -13.33 -0.49 4.07
N LEU A 55 -12.69 -1.58 4.49
CA LEU A 55 -12.84 -2.88 3.84
C LEU A 55 -14.25 -3.44 4.00
N GLN A 56 -14.82 -3.36 5.21
CA GLN A 56 -16.20 -3.81 5.44
C GLN A 56 -17.18 -3.01 4.59
N LYS A 57 -17.04 -1.68 4.56
CA LYS A 57 -17.85 -0.82 3.70
C LYS A 57 -17.72 -1.18 2.23
N GLY A 58 -16.50 -1.45 1.74
CA GLY A 58 -16.28 -1.90 0.36
C GLY A 58 -16.98 -3.23 0.05
N LEU A 59 -16.99 -4.17 1.00
CA LEU A 59 -17.74 -5.42 0.86
C LEU A 59 -19.26 -5.20 0.86
N ASP A 60 -19.75 -4.31 1.73
CA ASP A 60 -21.17 -3.95 1.78
C ASP A 60 -21.61 -3.26 0.49
N ASP A 61 -20.80 -2.33 -0.04
CA ASP A 61 -21.06 -1.65 -1.33
C ASP A 61 -21.10 -2.67 -2.49
N ILE A 62 -20.26 -3.71 -2.49
CA ILE A 62 -20.32 -4.81 -3.47
C ILE A 62 -21.62 -5.61 -3.31
N ASN A 63 -21.97 -5.98 -2.08
CA ASN A 63 -23.18 -6.76 -1.79
C ASN A 63 -24.47 -6.00 -2.14
N GLU A 64 -24.47 -4.68 -1.94
CA GLU A 64 -25.58 -3.79 -2.30
C GLU A 64 -25.56 -3.37 -3.79
N ASN A 65 -24.62 -3.93 -4.57
CA ASN A 65 -24.42 -3.63 -5.98
C ASN A 65 -24.18 -2.13 -6.25
N LYS A 66 -23.65 -1.39 -5.26
CA LYS A 66 -23.21 0.01 -5.31
C LYS A 66 -21.80 0.12 -5.90
N VAL A 67 -21.51 -0.69 -6.90
CA VAL A 67 -20.26 -0.68 -7.64
C VAL A 67 -20.49 0.01 -8.97
N TYR A 68 -19.48 0.71 -9.46
CA TYR A 68 -19.51 1.30 -10.79
C TYR A 68 -18.76 0.38 -11.75
N SER A 69 -19.34 0.15 -12.91
CA SER A 69 -18.60 -0.38 -14.05
C SER A 69 -17.55 0.63 -14.54
N LEU A 70 -16.54 0.16 -15.25
CA LEU A 70 -15.50 1.02 -15.81
C LEU A 70 -16.10 2.10 -16.71
N ASP A 71 -17.07 1.74 -17.54
CA ASP A 71 -17.75 2.66 -18.45
C ASP A 71 -18.49 3.79 -17.69
N GLU A 72 -19.20 3.45 -16.60
CA GLU A 72 -19.86 4.44 -15.73
C GLU A 72 -18.88 5.38 -15.03
N VAL A 73 -17.67 4.88 -14.68
CA VAL A 73 -16.61 5.72 -14.10
C VAL A 73 -16.07 6.68 -15.14
N PHE A 74 -15.78 6.23 -16.37
CA PHE A 74 -15.29 7.08 -17.45
C PHE A 74 -16.31 8.17 -17.83
N GLU A 75 -17.60 7.82 -17.94
CA GLU A 75 -18.65 8.82 -18.19
C GLU A 75 -18.78 9.87 -17.09
N LYS A 76 -18.53 9.51 -15.82
CA LYS A 76 -18.57 10.46 -14.70
C LYS A 76 -17.37 11.38 -14.69
N ILE A 77 -16.21 10.91 -15.13
CA ILE A 77 -14.99 11.72 -15.23
C ILE A 77 -15.11 12.73 -16.38
N ASP A 78 -15.66 12.33 -17.53
CA ASP A 78 -15.88 13.24 -18.68
C ASP A 78 -16.92 14.34 -18.42
N LYS A 79 -17.72 14.21 -17.36
CA LYS A 79 -18.73 15.21 -16.93
C LYS A 79 -18.22 16.19 -15.86
N ILE A 80 -16.96 16.08 -15.43
CA ILE A 80 -16.28 16.99 -14.48
C ILE A 80 -15.47 18.01 -15.27
#